data_AF-A0AAW4P675-F1
#
_entry.id   AF-A0AAW4P675-F1
#
_cell.length_a   1.000
_cell.length_b   1.000
_cell.length_c   1.000
_cell.angle_alpha   90.00
_cell.angle_beta   90.00
_cell.angle_gamma   90.00
#
_symmetry.space_group_name_H-M   'P 1'
#
loop_
_entity.id
_entity.type
_entity.pdbx_description
1 polymer ?
#
loop_
_entity_poly.entity_id
_entity_poly.type
_entity_poly.pdbx_seq_one_letter_code
_entity_poly.pdbx_strand_id
1 'polypeptide(L)'
;MTNDLNSRLVYLSEELASSYEKEYSSDDEECFENKRIKSELIDFIIDANSRGEMSFVDNAFEILLENTGCQEDFEILEEILRPVIEKKIIDEDLLEKHLQESPLSRWL
;
A
#
# COMPACT_ATOMS: atom_id res chain seq x y z
N MET A 1 -10.13 19.41 -6.06
CA MET A 1 -8.93 18.62 -5.72
C MET A 1 -9.30 17.32 -5.04
N THR A 2 -10.19 17.30 -4.05
CA THR A 2 -10.66 16.08 -3.36
C THR A 2 -11.31 15.04 -4.29
N ASN A 3 -12.10 15.46 -5.30
CA ASN A 3 -12.71 14.53 -6.27
C ASN A 3 -11.69 13.73 -7.10
N ASP A 4 -10.51 14.30 -7.35
CA ASP A 4 -9.42 13.66 -8.10
C ASP A 4 -8.74 12.57 -7.25
N LEU A 5 -8.40 12.91 -6.00
CA LEU A 5 -7.83 11.94 -5.05
C LEU A 5 -8.80 10.79 -4.75
N ASN A 6 -10.09 11.09 -4.52
CA ASN A 6 -11.08 10.04 -4.28
C ASN A 6 -11.23 9.09 -5.46
N SER A 7 -11.33 9.62 -6.67
CA SER A 7 -11.45 8.77 -7.87
C SER A 7 -10.21 7.91 -8.08
N ARG A 8 -9.02 8.47 -7.81
CA ARG A 8 -7.75 7.74 -7.92
C ARG A 8 -7.59 6.67 -6.85
N LEU A 9 -7.99 6.94 -5.60
CA LEU A 9 -7.97 5.94 -4.54
C LEU A 9 -8.95 4.79 -4.80
N VAL A 10 -10.18 5.11 -5.24
CA VAL A 10 -11.16 4.10 -5.64
C VAL A 10 -10.62 3.24 -6.78
N TYR A 11 -10.06 3.87 -7.82
CA TYR A 11 -9.44 3.15 -8.94
C TYR A 11 -8.33 2.20 -8.47
N LEU A 12 -7.39 2.67 -7.65
CA LEU A 12 -6.29 1.83 -7.13
C LEU A 12 -6.79 0.69 -6.25
N SER A 13 -7.82 0.95 -5.43
CA SER A 13 -8.44 -0.09 -4.60
C SER A 13 -9.14 -1.16 -5.44
N GLU A 14 -9.88 -0.75 -6.47
CA GLU A 14 -10.55 -1.68 -7.40
C GLU A 14 -9.53 -2.45 -8.24
N GLU A 15 -8.46 -1.79 -8.69
CA GLU A 15 -7.39 -2.42 -9.46
C GLU A 15 -6.67 -3.49 -8.62
N LEU A 16 -6.32 -3.18 -7.37
CA LEU A 16 -5.71 -4.13 -6.43
C LEU A 16 -6.64 -5.32 -6.16
N ALA A 17 -7.91 -5.08 -5.86
CA ALA A 17 -8.89 -6.15 -5.66
C ALA A 17 -9.03 -7.03 -6.92
N SER A 18 -9.10 -6.42 -8.09
CA SER A 18 -9.19 -7.15 -9.36
C SER A 18 -7.94 -7.95 -9.67
N SER A 19 -6.76 -7.51 -9.19
CA SER A 19 -5.50 -8.21 -9.43
C SER A 19 -5.50 -9.61 -8.83
N TYR A 20 -6.05 -9.78 -7.62
CA TYR A 20 -6.17 -11.08 -6.96
C TYR A 20 -7.19 -12.03 -7.62
N GLU A 21 -8.07 -11.53 -8.48
CA GLU A 21 -9.03 -12.35 -9.24
C GLU A 21 -8.51 -12.73 -10.64
N LYS A 22 -7.39 -12.15 -11.09
CA LYS A 22 -6.82 -12.43 -12.41
C LYS A 22 -6.10 -13.77 -12.41
N GLU A 23 -6.23 -14.50 -13.52
CA GLU A 23 -5.34 -15.62 -13.82
C GLU A 23 -4.06 -15.08 -14.46
N TYR A 24 -2.95 -15.18 -13.73
CA TYR A 24 -1.63 -14.84 -14.24
C TYR A 24 -0.97 -16.04 -14.93
N SER A 25 -0.05 -15.76 -15.86
CA SER A 25 0.70 -16.82 -16.54
C SER A 25 1.79 -17.44 -15.66
N SER A 26 2.18 -16.75 -14.57
CA SER A 26 3.14 -17.21 -13.57
C SER A 26 3.05 -16.39 -12.27
N ASP A 27 3.54 -16.95 -11.17
CA ASP A 27 3.66 -16.28 -9.88
C ASP A 27 4.53 -15.01 -9.96
N ASP A 28 5.55 -15.00 -10.83
CA ASP A 28 6.40 -13.82 -11.06
C ASP A 28 5.61 -12.66 -11.67
N GLU A 29 4.68 -12.94 -12.58
CA GLU A 29 3.82 -11.94 -13.20
C GLU A 29 2.80 -11.38 -12.19
N GLU A 30 2.21 -12.26 -11.37
CA GLU A 30 1.34 -11.87 -10.27
C GLU A 30 2.06 -10.95 -9.28
N CYS A 31 3.25 -11.37 -8.82
CA CYS A 31 4.08 -10.60 -7.90
C CYS A 31 4.47 -9.24 -8.48
N PHE A 32 4.86 -9.20 -9.76
CA PHE A 32 5.19 -7.95 -10.45
C PHE A 32 4.00 -6.98 -10.48
N GLU A 33 2.81 -7.46 -10.83
CA GLU A 33 1.62 -6.62 -10.95
C GLU A 33 1.15 -6.11 -9.57
N ASN A 34 1.15 -6.99 -8.57
CA ASN A 34 0.84 -6.64 -7.19
C ASN A 34 1.77 -5.52 -6.68
N LYS A 35 3.09 -5.69 -6.88
CA LYS A 35 4.09 -4.67 -6.54
C LYS A 35 3.87 -3.35 -7.29
N ARG A 36 3.51 -3.39 -8.58
CA ARG A 36 3.22 -2.19 -9.36
C ARG A 36 2.08 -1.39 -8.74
N ILE A 37 0.94 -2.04 -8.49
CA ILE A 37 -0.26 -1.38 -7.95
C ILE A 37 0.02 -0.83 -6.55
N LYS A 38 0.66 -1.60 -5.68
CA LYS A 38 1.04 -1.14 -4.33
C LYS A 38 2.04 0.03 -4.37
N SER A 39 2.95 0.05 -5.33
CA SER A 39 3.84 1.21 -5.54
C SER A 39 3.08 2.47 -5.97
N GLU A 40 2.05 2.34 -6.80
CA GLU A 40 1.19 3.47 -7.17
C GLU A 40 0.38 4.01 -5.99
N LEU A 41 0.00 3.16 -5.02
CA LEU A 41 -0.58 3.60 -3.75
C LEU A 41 0.43 4.41 -2.90
N ILE A 42 1.71 4.06 -2.91
CA ILE A 42 2.76 4.85 -2.25
C ILE A 42 2.89 6.24 -2.90
N ASP A 43 2.91 6.31 -4.22
CA ASP A 43 2.91 7.59 -4.94
C ASP A 43 1.67 8.41 -4.65
N PHE A 44 0.50 7.76 -4.50
CA PHE A 44 -0.73 8.39 -4.06
C PHE A 44 -0.61 8.98 -2.64
N ILE A 45 -0.06 8.22 -1.68
CA ILE A 45 0.17 8.69 -0.30
C ILE A 45 1.06 9.94 -0.29
N ILE A 46 2.13 9.94 -1.08
CA ILE A 46 3.04 11.09 -1.20
C ILE A 46 2.31 12.32 -1.74
N ASP A 47 1.51 12.16 -2.81
CA ASP A 47 0.74 13.25 -3.40
C ASP A 47 -0.35 13.78 -2.45
N ALA A 48 -1.11 12.90 -1.80
CA ALA A 48 -2.13 13.26 -0.81
C ALA A 48 -1.53 14.04 0.37
N ASN A 49 -0.41 13.55 0.92
CA ASN A 49 0.32 14.25 1.98
C ASN A 49 0.80 15.63 1.53
N SER A 50 1.31 15.77 0.30
CA SER A 50 1.74 17.07 -0.23
C SER A 50 0.61 18.11 -0.34
N ARG A 51 -0.64 17.63 -0.42
CA ARG A 51 -1.86 18.44 -0.47
C ARG A 51 -2.50 18.66 0.91
N GLY A 52 -1.92 18.08 1.96
CA GLY A 52 -2.45 18.15 3.34
C GLY A 52 -3.69 17.28 3.58
N GLU A 53 -3.95 16.31 2.71
CA GLU A 53 -5.16 15.49 2.70
C GLU A 53 -4.94 14.19 3.51
N MET A 54 -4.72 14.32 4.82
CA MET A 54 -4.29 13.20 5.68
C MET A 54 -5.27 12.02 5.75
N SER A 55 -6.58 12.26 5.61
CA SER A 55 -7.54 11.16 5.56
C SER A 55 -7.32 10.23 4.36
N PHE A 56 -6.82 10.76 3.24
CA PHE A 56 -6.46 9.93 2.10
C PHE A 56 -5.14 9.20 2.31
N VAL A 57 -4.19 9.78 3.04
CA VAL A 57 -2.96 9.10 3.45
C VAL A 57 -3.30 7.89 4.31
N ASP A 58 -4.10 8.08 5.35
CA ASP A 58 -4.50 7.01 6.28
C ASP A 58 -5.25 5.89 5.55
N ASN A 59 -6.25 6.24 4.72
CA ASN A 59 -7.03 5.26 3.98
C ASN A 59 -6.18 4.45 2.98
N ALA A 60 -5.29 5.11 2.23
CA ALA A 60 -4.43 4.41 1.27
C ALA A 60 -3.43 3.50 1.97
N PHE A 61 -2.96 3.91 3.14
CA PHE A 61 -2.06 3.10 3.96
C PHE A 61 -2.78 1.89 4.57
N GLU A 62 -4.01 2.06 5.06
CA GLU A 62 -4.86 0.95 5.53
C GLU A 62 -5.09 -0.09 4.41
N ILE A 63 -5.40 0.36 3.19
CA ILE A 63 -5.55 -0.54 2.02
C ILE A 63 -4.28 -1.37 1.79
N LEU A 64 -3.07 -0.79 1.90
CA LEU A 64 -1.82 -1.54 1.75
C LEU A 64 -1.68 -2.65 2.81
N LEU A 65 -1.99 -2.35 4.07
CA LEU A 65 -1.89 -3.30 5.17
C LEU A 65 -2.92 -4.43 5.05
N GLU A 66 -4.17 -4.10 4.73
CA GLU A 66 -5.25 -5.09 4.54
C GLU A 66 -4.99 -6.03 3.35
N ASN A 67 -4.27 -5.55 2.34
CA ASN A 67 -3.89 -6.32 1.16
C ASN A 67 -2.46 -6.89 1.26
N THR A 68 -1.92 -7.04 2.47
CA THR A 68 -0.68 -7.77 2.72
C THR A 68 -1.03 -9.09 3.41
N GLY A 69 -1.05 -10.19 2.65
CA GLY A 69 -1.62 -11.46 3.12
C GLY A 69 -0.66 -12.65 3.19
N CYS A 70 0.51 -12.55 2.55
CA CYS A 70 1.55 -13.58 2.50
C CYS A 70 2.96 -13.01 2.73
N GLN A 71 3.98 -13.87 2.70
CA GLN A 71 5.37 -13.44 2.88
C GLN A 71 5.82 -12.56 1.71
N GLU A 72 5.47 -12.95 0.48
CA GLU A 72 5.80 -12.22 -0.74
C GLU A 72 5.20 -10.81 -0.73
N ASP A 73 3.95 -10.69 -0.27
CA ASP A 73 3.29 -9.40 -0.06
C ASP A 73 4.01 -8.53 0.99
N PHE A 74 4.48 -9.15 2.06
CA PHE A 74 5.19 -8.46 3.13
C PHE A 74 6.54 -7.94 2.66
N GLU A 75 7.29 -8.74 1.88
CA GLU A 75 8.55 -8.33 1.25
C GLU A 75 8.33 -7.14 0.29
N ILE A 76 7.24 -7.15 -0.49
CA ILE A 76 6.83 -6.01 -1.31
C ILE A 76 6.57 -4.78 -0.43
N LEU A 77 5.79 -4.93 0.65
CA LEU A 77 5.43 -3.83 1.55
C LEU A 77 6.68 -3.16 2.14
N GLU A 78 7.64 -3.95 2.64
CA GLU A 78 8.90 -3.43 3.19
C GLU A 78 9.71 -2.65 2.14
N GLU A 79 9.73 -3.12 0.89
CA GLU A 79 10.45 -2.45 -0.18
C GLU A 79 9.82 -1.09 -0.53
N ILE A 80 8.49 -1.05 -0.69
CA ILE A 80 7.78 0.13 -1.19
C ILE A 80 7.56 1.20 -0.11
N LEU A 81 7.63 0.87 1.19
CA LEU A 81 7.41 1.85 2.26
C LEU A 81 8.57 2.82 2.48
N ARG A 82 9.78 2.50 1.99
CA ARG A 82 10.98 3.34 2.19
C ARG A 82 10.75 4.83 1.89
N PRO A 83 10.14 5.23 0.75
CA PRO A 83 9.99 6.63 0.41
C PRO A 83 9.08 7.41 1.36
N VAL A 84 8.07 6.77 1.96
CA VAL A 84 7.14 7.43 2.90
C VAL A 84 7.69 7.49 4.31
N ILE A 85 8.51 6.51 4.71
CA ILE A 85 9.26 6.51 5.97
C ILE A 85 10.37 7.59 5.92
N GLU A 86 11.19 7.63 4.88
CA GLU A 86 12.28 8.61 4.73
C GLU A 86 11.75 10.06 4.72
N LYS A 87 10.56 10.27 4.14
CA LYS A 87 9.87 11.57 4.13
C LYS A 87 9.11 11.87 5.42
N LYS A 88 9.08 10.95 6.40
CA LYS A 88 8.34 11.06 7.66
C LYS A 88 6.85 11.32 7.45
N ILE A 89 6.29 10.75 6.39
CA ILE A 89 4.84 10.78 6.12
C ILE A 89 4.16 9.74 7.01
N ILE A 90 4.80 8.58 7.14
CA ILE A 90 4.42 7.52 8.06
C ILE A 90 5.46 7.47 9.18
N ASP A 91 4.97 7.40 10.41
CA ASP A 91 5.80 7.26 11.60
C ASP A 91 6.25 5.81 11.77
N GLU A 92 7.57 5.59 11.81
CA GLU A 92 8.16 4.25 11.83
C GLU A 92 7.84 3.50 13.14
N ASP A 93 7.84 4.18 14.28
CA ASP A 93 7.51 3.58 15.58
C ASP A 93 6.03 3.15 15.61
N LEU A 94 5.14 3.98 15.06
CA LEU A 94 3.72 3.67 14.96
C LEU A 94 3.43 2.54 13.95
N LEU A 95 4.16 2.51 12.83
CA LEU A 95 4.12 1.44 11.84
C LEU A 95 4.53 0.11 12.48
N GLU A 96 5.70 0.07 13.15
CA GLU A 96 6.19 -1.15 13.80
C GLU A 96 5.17 -1.67 14.82
N LYS A 97 4.58 -0.77 15.62
CA LYS A 97 3.51 -1.13 16.55
C LYS A 97 2.30 -1.72 15.83
N HIS A 98 1.84 -1.12 14.73
CA HIS A 98 0.73 -1.65 13.93
C HIS A 98 1.04 -3.04 13.37
N LEU A 99 2.24 -3.22 12.82
CA LEU A 99 2.67 -4.52 12.29
C LEU A 99 2.69 -5.59 13.39
N GLN A 100 3.23 -5.27 14.58
CA GLN A 100 3.26 -6.17 15.73
C GLN A 100 1.86 -6.53 16.26
N GLU A 101 0.90 -5.62 16.19
CA GLU A 101 -0.49 -5.85 16.62
C GLU A 101 -1.35 -6.55 15.55
N SER A 102 -0.84 -6.66 14.32
CA SER A 102 -1.53 -7.27 13.18
C SER A 102 -1.12 -8.74 12.94
N PRO A 103 -1.85 -9.48 12.09
CA PRO A 103 -1.39 -10.79 11.61
C PRO A 103 -0.03 -10.76 10.88
N LEU A 104 0.43 -9.59 10.44
CA LEU A 104 1.73 -9.40 9.77
C LEU A 104 2.92 -9.61 10.72
N SER A 105 2.69 -9.53 12.04
CA SER A 105 3.70 -9.79 13.07
C SER A 105 4.40 -11.15 12.94
N ARG A 106 3.82 -12.09 12.21
CA ARG A 106 4.41 -13.39 11.90
C ARG A 106 5.65 -13.33 11.00
N TRP A 107 5.89 -12.20 10.32
CA TRP A 107 7.00 -11.99 9.37
C TRP A 107 7.99 -10.91 9.83
N LEU A 108 7.76 -10.29 10.99
CA LEU A 108 8.74 -9.44 11.69
C LEU A 108 9.85 -10.31 12.31
#